data_AF-F8UH12-F1
#
_entry.id   AF-F8UH12-F1
#
_cell.length_a   1.000
_cell.length_b   1.000
_cell.length_c   1.000
_cell.angle_alpha   90.00
_cell.angle_beta   90.00
_cell.angle_gamma   90.00
#
_symmetry.space_group_name_H-M   'P 1'
#
loop_
_entity.id
_entity.type
_entity.pdbx_description
1 polymer ?
#
loop_
_entity_poly.entity_id
_entity_poly.type
_entity_poly.pdbx_seq_one_letter_code
_entity_poly.pdbx_strand_id
1 'polypeptide(L)'
;MQITVAESHGIEKRADYYDRAGALRDMLQNHLMQLLTVVAMEPPPALEADALRDEKVKVLRSIRPIAKRAVHAHAIRAQYARGVVDGKNVVGYQQEENVEANSVTETFVAAKFYIDNWRWRGVPFYLRTGKRLPHQTSMIAIRFRHPPQQLFRETPVETIDPNWILLSI
;
A
#
# COMPACT_ATOMS: atom_id res chain seq x y z
N MET A 1 -8.24 -0.83 6.02
CA MET A 1 -7.22 -1.81 5.62
C MET A 1 -5.93 -1.08 5.27
N GLN A 2 -4.76 -1.59 5.66
CA GLN A 2 -3.46 -1.06 5.22
C GLN A 2 -2.56 -2.18 4.70
N ILE A 3 -1.93 -1.97 3.54
CA ILE A 3 -0.93 -2.87 2.95
C ILE A 3 0.33 -2.04 2.71
N THR A 4 1.42 -2.42 3.36
CA THR A 4 2.70 -1.70 3.32
C THR A 4 3.79 -2.62 2.80
N VAL A 5 4.53 -2.18 1.79
CA VAL A 5 5.82 -2.79 1.40
C VAL A 5 6.88 -1.71 1.37
N ALA A 6 7.68 -1.64 2.43
CA ALA A 6 8.74 -0.66 2.59
C ALA A 6 10.10 -1.32 2.39
N GLU A 7 10.98 -0.66 1.64
CA GLU A 7 12.34 -1.08 1.39
C GLU A 7 13.31 -0.04 1.95
N SER A 8 14.31 -0.47 2.70
CA SER A 8 15.40 0.39 3.17
C SER A 8 16.43 0.71 2.08
N HIS A 9 16.57 -0.20 1.11
CA HIS A 9 17.48 -0.07 -0.01
C HIS A 9 17.01 1.01 -1.01
N GLY A 10 17.98 1.58 -1.72
CA GLY A 10 17.76 2.57 -2.78
C GLY A 10 17.47 1.90 -4.13
N ILE A 11 17.73 2.63 -5.21
CA ILE A 11 17.56 2.12 -6.58
C ILE A 11 18.68 1.20 -7.05
N GLU A 12 19.86 1.35 -6.45
CA GLU A 12 21.06 0.57 -6.75
C GLU A 12 21.31 0.53 -8.27
N LYS A 13 21.54 -0.66 -8.84
CA LYS A 13 21.89 -0.83 -10.27
C LYS A 13 20.70 -0.84 -11.22
N ARG A 14 19.47 -0.58 -10.73
CA ARG A 14 18.22 -0.68 -11.51
C ARG A 14 17.69 0.68 -11.98
N ALA A 15 18.52 1.73 -11.96
CA ALA A 15 18.12 3.09 -12.28
C ALA A 15 17.43 3.22 -13.65
N ASP A 16 18.06 2.72 -14.74
CA ASP A 16 17.50 2.81 -16.11
C ASP A 16 16.08 2.24 -16.26
N TYR A 17 15.84 1.09 -15.62
CA TYR A 17 14.52 0.44 -15.65
C TYR A 17 13.53 1.20 -14.76
N TYR A 18 13.96 1.53 -13.54
CA TYR A 18 13.05 2.09 -12.56
C TYR A 18 12.64 3.51 -12.91
N ASP A 19 13.50 4.29 -13.55
CA ASP A 19 13.19 5.66 -13.96
C ASP A 19 12.03 5.72 -14.99
N ARG A 20 11.74 4.60 -15.67
CA ARG A 20 10.56 4.47 -16.54
C ARG A 20 9.35 3.88 -15.82
N ALA A 21 9.58 3.06 -14.80
CA ALA A 21 8.55 2.32 -14.08
C ALA A 21 7.94 3.13 -12.92
N GLY A 22 8.80 3.59 -12.00
CA GLY A 22 8.44 4.18 -10.72
C GLY A 22 7.85 3.16 -9.73
N ALA A 23 7.74 3.57 -8.46
CA ALA A 23 7.16 2.74 -7.40
C ALA A 23 5.71 2.30 -7.73
N LEU A 24 4.97 3.10 -8.51
CA LEU A 24 3.61 2.78 -8.92
C LEU A 24 3.54 1.53 -9.79
N ARG A 25 4.42 1.38 -10.79
CA ARG A 25 4.39 0.22 -11.70
C ARG A 25 5.25 -0.93 -11.21
N ASP A 26 6.36 -0.65 -10.53
CA ASP A 26 7.28 -1.69 -10.03
C ASP A 26 6.64 -2.50 -8.89
N MET A 27 5.89 -1.84 -7.99
CA MET A 27 5.38 -2.47 -6.76
C MET A 27 3.87 -2.34 -6.55
N LEU A 28 3.28 -1.16 -6.77
CA LEU A 28 1.87 -0.96 -6.43
C LEU A 28 0.95 -1.75 -7.36
N GLN A 29 1.08 -1.57 -8.68
CA GLN A 29 0.16 -2.10 -9.69
C GLN A 29 0.10 -3.64 -9.71
N ASN A 30 1.21 -4.31 -9.38
CA ASN A 30 1.34 -5.76 -9.38
C ASN A 30 1.22 -6.33 -7.96
N HIS A 31 2.26 -6.21 -7.13
CA HIS A 31 2.41 -6.90 -5.86
C HIS A 31 1.36 -6.47 -4.84
N LEU A 32 1.21 -5.16 -4.60
CA LEU A 32 0.24 -4.66 -3.62
C LEU A 32 -1.21 -4.90 -4.08
N MET A 33 -1.48 -4.80 -5.39
CA MET A 33 -2.80 -5.14 -5.93
C MET A 33 -3.11 -6.63 -5.79
N GLN A 34 -2.13 -7.53 -5.96
CA GLN A 34 -2.34 -8.95 -5.69
C GLN A 34 -2.67 -9.21 -4.22
N LEU A 35 -1.93 -8.62 -3.28
CA LEU A 35 -2.24 -8.72 -1.84
C LEU A 35 -3.63 -8.16 -1.52
N LEU A 36 -4.00 -7.02 -2.11
CA LEU A 36 -5.35 -6.47 -1.98
C LEU A 36 -6.40 -7.47 -2.42
N THR A 37 -6.22 -8.13 -3.58
CA THR A 37 -7.21 -9.12 -4.06
C THR A 37 -7.35 -10.32 -3.13
N VAL A 38 -6.24 -10.84 -2.59
CA VAL A 38 -6.26 -11.99 -1.66
C VAL A 38 -6.97 -11.63 -0.35
N VAL A 39 -6.75 -10.43 0.16
CA VAL A 39 -7.35 -9.98 1.43
C VAL A 39 -8.84 -9.61 1.27
N ALA A 40 -9.21 -9.11 0.08
CA ALA A 40 -10.55 -8.57 -0.15
C ALA A 40 -11.52 -9.53 -0.86
N MET A 41 -11.04 -10.67 -1.39
CA MET A 41 -11.88 -11.64 -2.09
C MET A 41 -12.95 -12.26 -1.18
N GLU A 42 -14.03 -12.74 -1.78
CA GLU A 42 -14.96 -13.62 -1.07
C GLU A 42 -14.34 -15.02 -0.93
N PRO A 43 -14.82 -15.84 0.02
CA PRO A 43 -14.44 -17.25 0.08
C PRO A 43 -14.76 -17.93 -1.26
N PRO A 44 -13.77 -18.54 -1.94
CA PRO A 44 -14.04 -19.22 -3.19
C PRO A 44 -14.86 -20.50 -2.94
N PRO A 45 -15.65 -20.96 -3.91
CA PRO A 45 -16.46 -22.18 -3.78
C PRO A 45 -15.61 -23.46 -3.64
N ALA A 46 -14.37 -23.43 -4.12
CA ALA A 46 -13.38 -24.49 -4.00
C ALA A 46 -11.97 -23.89 -3.98
N LEU A 47 -10.97 -24.65 -3.52
CA LEU A 47 -9.56 -24.24 -3.49
C LEU A 47 -8.82 -24.51 -4.82
N GLU A 48 -9.56 -24.51 -5.93
CA GLU A 48 -9.01 -24.68 -7.26
C GLU A 48 -8.55 -23.34 -7.85
N ALA A 49 -7.59 -23.38 -8.78
CA ALA A 49 -6.93 -22.19 -9.30
C ALA A 49 -7.92 -21.19 -9.94
N ASP A 50 -8.87 -21.68 -10.73
CA ASP A 50 -9.84 -20.83 -11.42
C ASP A 50 -10.86 -20.23 -10.45
N ALA A 51 -11.35 -21.00 -9.48
CA ALA A 51 -12.24 -20.51 -8.43
C ALA A 51 -11.60 -19.37 -7.61
N LEU A 52 -10.31 -19.52 -7.27
CA LEU A 52 -9.56 -18.47 -6.57
C LEU A 52 -9.34 -17.23 -7.47
N ARG A 53 -9.02 -17.46 -8.75
CA ARG A 53 -8.79 -16.38 -9.72
C ARG A 53 -10.06 -15.56 -9.94
N ASP A 54 -11.21 -16.20 -10.04
CA ASP A 54 -12.49 -15.54 -10.26
C ASP A 54 -12.82 -14.57 -9.12
N GLU A 55 -12.62 -14.98 -7.87
CA GLU A 55 -12.85 -14.10 -6.72
C GLU A 55 -11.85 -12.93 -6.66
N LYS A 56 -10.58 -13.13 -7.07
CA LYS A 56 -9.63 -12.03 -7.23
C LYS A 56 -10.04 -11.05 -8.33
N VAL A 57 -10.48 -11.55 -9.48
CA VAL A 57 -10.92 -10.73 -10.62
C VAL A 57 -12.17 -9.92 -10.24
N LYS A 58 -13.10 -10.51 -9.49
CA LYS A 58 -14.29 -9.83 -8.96
C LYS A 58 -13.92 -8.66 -8.07
N VAL A 59 -12.90 -8.80 -7.21
CA VAL A 59 -12.37 -7.68 -6.43
C VAL A 59 -11.87 -6.57 -7.36
N LEU A 60 -11.01 -6.88 -8.33
CA LEU A 60 -10.45 -5.89 -9.26
C LEU A 60 -11.54 -5.14 -10.02
N ARG A 61 -12.56 -5.84 -10.52
CA ARG A 61 -13.73 -5.25 -11.18
C ARG A 61 -14.57 -4.36 -10.28
N SER A 62 -14.49 -4.58 -8.96
CA SER A 62 -15.21 -3.81 -7.95
C SER A 62 -14.39 -2.61 -7.42
N ILE A 63 -13.13 -2.44 -7.82
CA ILE A 63 -12.35 -1.27 -7.38
C ILE A 63 -12.93 -0.02 -8.02
N ARG A 64 -13.30 0.95 -7.18
CA ARG A 64 -13.85 2.23 -7.62
C ARG A 64 -12.83 2.97 -8.50
N PRO A 65 -13.16 3.31 -9.76
CA PRO A 65 -12.27 4.10 -10.60
C PRO A 65 -11.99 5.48 -9.98
N ILE A 66 -10.72 5.89 -10.01
CA ILE A 66 -10.31 7.22 -9.55
C ILE A 66 -10.33 8.17 -10.76
N ALA A 67 -11.25 9.14 -10.74
CA ALA A 67 -11.28 10.18 -11.77
C ALA A 67 -10.00 11.02 -11.73
N LYS A 68 -9.48 11.44 -12.89
CA LYS A 68 -8.24 12.24 -13.00
C LYS A 68 -8.20 13.45 -12.05
N ARG A 69 -9.30 14.20 -11.97
CA ARG A 69 -9.44 15.37 -11.08
C ARG A 69 -9.38 15.05 -9.58
N ALA A 70 -9.63 13.80 -9.20
CA ALA A 70 -9.68 13.34 -7.82
C ALA A 70 -8.39 12.63 -7.38
N VAL A 71 -7.40 12.45 -8.27
CA VAL A 71 -6.16 11.72 -7.97
C VAL A 71 -5.46 12.31 -6.74
N HIS A 72 -5.41 13.63 -6.61
CA HIS A 72 -4.78 14.31 -5.47
C HIS A 72 -5.42 13.98 -4.10
N ALA A 73 -6.69 13.57 -4.07
CA ALA A 73 -7.39 13.17 -2.85
C ALA A 73 -7.26 11.67 -2.52
N HIS A 74 -6.65 10.90 -3.42
CA HIS A 74 -6.56 9.45 -3.35
C HIS A 74 -5.13 8.91 -3.38
N ALA A 75 -4.21 9.59 -4.06
CA ALA A 75 -2.85 9.12 -4.23
C ALA A 75 -1.85 10.23 -3.94
N ILE A 76 -0.77 9.85 -3.27
CA ILE A 76 0.41 10.67 -3.01
C ILE A 76 1.59 9.94 -3.62
N ARG A 77 2.46 10.70 -4.29
CA ARG A 77 3.73 10.22 -4.79
C ARG A 77 4.85 11.10 -4.25
N ALA A 78 6.00 10.49 -3.99
CA ALA A 78 7.17 11.20 -3.50
C ALA A 78 8.45 10.58 -4.07
N GLN A 79 9.54 11.34 -3.98
CA GLN A 79 10.86 10.94 -4.41
C GLN A 79 11.81 11.14 -3.22
N TYR A 80 12.63 10.14 -2.90
CA TYR A 80 13.54 10.24 -1.76
C TYR A 80 14.65 11.26 -2.04
N ALA A 81 14.95 12.07 -1.04
CA ALA A 81 16.06 13.01 -1.04
C ALA A 81 17.26 12.42 -0.27
N ARG A 82 18.37 13.15 -0.26
CA ARG A 82 19.52 12.83 0.59
C ARG A 82 19.08 12.65 2.05
N GLY A 83 19.70 11.70 2.74
CA GLY A 83 19.34 11.39 4.11
C GLY A 83 20.32 10.46 4.79
N VAL A 84 19.91 9.87 5.91
CA VAL A 84 20.68 8.90 6.68
C VAL A 84 19.86 7.62 6.83
N VAL A 85 20.44 6.49 6.42
CA VAL A 85 19.86 5.15 6.59
C VAL A 85 20.89 4.29 7.31
N ASP A 86 20.50 3.66 8.42
CA ASP A 86 21.39 2.85 9.27
C ASP A 86 22.71 3.55 9.64
N GLY A 87 22.62 4.86 9.94
CA GLY A 87 23.77 5.69 10.30
C GLY A 87 24.69 6.08 9.13
N LYS A 88 24.37 5.68 7.89
CA LYS A 88 25.13 6.02 6.69
C LYS A 88 24.44 7.11 5.89
N ASN A 89 25.21 8.09 5.42
CA ASN A 89 24.71 9.10 4.48
C ASN A 89 24.37 8.42 3.15
N VAL A 90 23.18 8.72 2.63
CA VAL A 90 22.70 8.24 1.34
C VAL A 90 22.33 9.41 0.45
N VAL A 91 22.58 9.26 -0.84
CA VAL A 91 22.26 10.27 -1.86
C VAL A 91 20.76 10.31 -2.15
N GLY A 92 20.27 11.43 -2.67
CA GLY A 92 18.90 11.54 -3.18
C GLY A 92 18.75 10.87 -4.55
N TYR A 93 17.52 10.60 -4.97
CA TYR A 93 17.26 9.86 -6.21
C TYR A 93 17.87 10.54 -7.45
N GLN A 94 17.79 11.87 -7.56
CA GLN A 94 18.38 12.63 -8.67
C GLN A 94 19.92 12.62 -8.70
N GLN A 95 20.55 12.08 -7.66
CA GLN A 95 22.01 11.97 -7.52
C GLN A 95 22.48 10.53 -7.69
N GLU A 96 21.56 9.58 -7.91
CA GLU A 96 21.90 8.20 -8.21
C GLU A 96 22.47 8.08 -9.63
N GLU A 97 23.37 7.13 -9.83
CA GLU A 97 23.96 6.86 -11.13
C GLU A 97 22.88 6.38 -12.12
N ASN A 98 22.92 6.88 -13.36
CA ASN A 98 21.98 6.53 -14.44
C ASN A 98 20.51 6.93 -14.20
N VAL A 99 20.24 7.96 -13.39
CA VAL A 99 18.93 8.63 -13.32
C VAL A 99 18.95 9.88 -14.20
N GLU A 100 17.88 10.11 -14.97
CA GLU A 100 17.80 11.30 -15.81
C GLU A 100 17.78 12.60 -14.98
N ALA A 101 18.49 13.61 -15.48
CA ALA A 101 18.48 14.94 -14.85
C ALA A 101 17.04 15.48 -14.80
N ASN A 102 16.62 15.96 -13.62
CA ASN A 102 15.25 16.41 -13.35
C ASN A 102 14.17 15.31 -13.48
N SER A 103 14.54 14.03 -13.32
CA SER A 103 13.56 12.95 -13.23
C SER A 103 12.49 13.26 -12.19
N VAL A 104 11.23 13.08 -12.60
CA VAL A 104 10.04 13.21 -11.77
C VAL A 104 9.50 11.85 -11.33
N THR A 105 10.27 10.79 -11.49
CA THR A 105 9.87 9.41 -11.14
C THR A 105 9.70 9.26 -9.64
N GLU A 106 8.57 8.71 -9.24
CA GLU A 106 8.32 8.46 -7.82
C GLU A 106 9.07 7.22 -7.32
N THR A 107 9.69 7.36 -6.15
CA THR A 107 10.31 6.26 -5.39
C THR A 107 9.46 5.84 -4.20
N PHE A 108 8.33 6.53 -4.00
CA PHE A 108 7.32 6.23 -3.00
C PHE A 108 5.94 6.54 -3.57
N VAL A 109 4.98 5.66 -3.30
CA VAL A 109 3.57 5.87 -3.61
C VAL A 109 2.70 5.39 -2.45
N ALA A 110 1.68 6.17 -2.14
CA ALA A 110 0.59 5.76 -1.26
C ALA A 110 -0.74 6.05 -1.95
N ALA A 111 -1.64 5.07 -1.99
CA ALA A 111 -2.94 5.20 -2.64
C ALA A 111 -4.07 4.65 -1.77
N LYS A 112 -5.22 5.31 -1.84
CA LYS A 112 -6.47 4.96 -1.16
C LYS A 112 -7.48 4.45 -2.19
N PHE A 113 -7.85 3.18 -2.06
CA PHE A 113 -8.86 2.51 -2.86
C PHE A 113 -10.14 2.26 -2.07
N TYR A 114 -11.24 2.18 -2.80
CA TYR A 114 -12.52 1.66 -2.32
C TYR A 114 -12.92 0.48 -3.20
N ILE A 115 -13.52 -0.53 -2.58
CA ILE A 115 -14.04 -1.71 -3.28
C ILE A 115 -15.57 -1.64 -3.13
N ASP A 116 -16.25 -1.42 -4.24
CA ASP A 116 -17.70 -1.22 -4.32
C ASP A 116 -18.43 -2.57 -4.38
N ASN A 117 -18.29 -3.35 -3.30
CA ASN A 117 -19.08 -4.54 -3.03
C ASN A 117 -19.72 -4.47 -1.63
N TRP A 118 -20.61 -5.42 -1.32
CA TRP A 118 -21.36 -5.40 -0.06
C TRP A 118 -20.46 -5.53 1.17
N ARG A 119 -19.40 -6.36 1.11
CA ARG A 119 -18.46 -6.64 2.20
C ARG A 119 -17.61 -5.41 2.56
N TRP A 120 -17.15 -4.67 1.55
CA TRP A 120 -16.16 -3.59 1.72
C TRP A 120 -16.72 -2.18 1.53
N ARG A 121 -18.04 -2.04 1.44
CA ARG A 121 -18.70 -0.73 1.26
C ARG A 121 -18.24 0.27 2.33
N GLY A 122 -17.64 1.36 1.86
CA GLY A 122 -17.15 2.44 2.72
C GLY A 122 -15.89 2.12 3.55
N VAL A 123 -15.24 0.98 3.32
CA VAL A 123 -13.97 0.63 3.96
C VAL A 123 -12.82 1.08 3.06
N PRO A 124 -11.95 2.01 3.50
CA PRO A 124 -10.79 2.41 2.72
C PRO A 124 -9.65 1.38 2.80
N PHE A 125 -9.03 1.13 1.65
CA PHE A 125 -7.81 0.33 1.49
C PHE A 125 -6.64 1.25 1.18
N TYR A 126 -5.71 1.36 2.12
CA TYR A 126 -4.48 2.15 1.94
C TYR A 126 -3.35 1.23 1.53
N LEU A 127 -2.83 1.42 0.33
CA LEU A 127 -1.68 0.70 -0.21
C LEU A 127 -0.51 1.68 -0.24
N ARG A 128 0.64 1.32 0.31
CA ARG A 128 1.84 2.15 0.24
C ARG A 128 3.10 1.33 0.05
N THR A 129 3.99 1.87 -0.76
CA THR A 129 5.29 1.28 -1.02
C THR A 129 6.32 2.35 -1.32
N GLY A 130 7.58 2.08 -1.00
CA GLY A 130 8.66 2.95 -1.39
C GLY A 130 10.03 2.46 -0.94
N LYS A 131 11.04 3.11 -1.52
CA LYS A 131 12.46 2.90 -1.28
C LYS A 131 13.01 3.92 -0.29
N ARG A 132 14.16 3.60 0.32
CA ARG A 132 14.81 4.42 1.36
C ARG A 132 13.88 4.73 2.54
N LEU A 133 13.04 3.78 2.93
CA LEU A 133 12.22 3.87 4.13
C LEU A 133 12.98 3.37 5.37
N PRO A 134 12.65 3.81 6.60
CA PRO A 134 13.46 3.53 7.79
C PRO A 134 13.67 2.05 8.10
N HIS A 135 12.69 1.20 7.78
CA HIS A 135 12.75 -0.23 8.01
C HIS A 135 12.19 -0.98 6.82
N GLN A 136 12.83 -2.10 6.47
CA GLN A 136 12.28 -3.05 5.51
C GLN A 136 11.09 -3.78 6.16
N THR A 137 9.90 -3.65 5.56
CA THR A 137 8.71 -4.33 6.08
C THR A 137 7.71 -4.65 4.97
N SER A 138 7.13 -5.84 5.03
CA SER A 138 5.98 -6.25 4.22
C SER A 138 4.87 -6.65 5.17
N MET A 139 3.79 -5.87 5.23
CA MET A 139 2.77 -6.05 6.25
C MET A 139 1.36 -5.69 5.76
N ILE A 140 0.38 -6.51 6.14
CA ILE A 140 -1.04 -6.22 6.05
C ILE A 140 -1.56 -5.92 7.46
N ALA A 141 -2.18 -4.76 7.65
CA ALA A 141 -2.76 -4.33 8.92
C ALA A 141 -4.27 -4.10 8.78
N ILE A 142 -5.05 -4.87 9.54
CA ILE A 142 -6.51 -4.83 9.58
C ILE A 142 -6.96 -4.14 10.87
N ARG A 143 -7.42 -2.90 10.75
CA ARG A 143 -8.00 -2.14 11.86
C ARG A 143 -9.50 -2.39 11.95
N PHE A 144 -9.98 -2.85 13.09
CA PHE A 144 -11.40 -3.04 13.36
C PHE A 144 -12.08 -1.75 13.78
N ARG A 145 -13.40 -1.65 13.52
CA ARG A 145 -14.22 -0.57 14.07
C ARG A 145 -14.48 -0.83 15.56
N HIS A 146 -14.74 0.22 16.33
CA HIS A 146 -15.20 0.04 17.70
C HIS A 146 -16.54 -0.71 17.72
N PRO A 147 -16.76 -1.56 18.74
CA PRO A 147 -18.06 -2.18 18.93
C PRO A 147 -19.14 -1.10 19.12
N PRO A 148 -20.38 -1.34 18.66
CA PRO A 148 -21.46 -0.37 18.76
C PRO A 148 -21.83 -0.03 20.23
N GLN A 149 -21.57 -0.94 21.16
CA GLN A 149 -21.74 -0.73 22.59
C GLN A 149 -20.37 -0.73 23.27
N GLN A 150 -20.07 0.35 23.98
CA GLN A 150 -18.94 0.43 24.87
C GLN A 150 -19.42 0.04 26.27
N LEU A 151 -19.15 -1.20 26.67
CA LEU A 151 -19.55 -1.74 27.99
C LEU A 151 -18.89 -1.03 29.17
N PHE A 152 -17.82 -0.26 28.91
CA PHE A 152 -16.97 0.38 29.92
C PHE A 152 -17.08 1.92 29.93
N ARG A 153 -18.20 2.49 29.47
CA ARG A 153 -18.39 3.97 29.43
C ARG A 153 -18.26 4.67 30.79
N GLU A 154 -18.46 3.93 31.89
CA GLU A 154 -18.41 4.45 33.26
C GLU A 154 -17.14 4.04 34.02
N THR A 155 -16.15 3.45 33.34
CA THR A 155 -14.83 3.21 33.93
C THR A 155 -13.86 4.33 33.52
N PRO A 156 -12.70 4.49 34.19
CA PRO A 156 -11.67 5.45 33.80
C PRO A 156 -11.07 5.23 32.40
N VAL A 157 -11.55 4.24 31.65
CA VAL A 157 -11.11 3.95 30.27
C VAL A 157 -11.84 4.91 29.32
N GLU A 158 -11.30 6.12 29.17
CA GLU A 158 -11.88 7.18 28.34
C GLU A 158 -12.02 6.79 26.86
N THR A 159 -11.07 6.00 26.33
CA THR A 159 -11.08 5.52 24.94
C THR A 159 -10.46 4.13 24.84
N ILE A 160 -11.22 3.16 24.32
CA ILE A 160 -10.70 1.84 23.98
C ILE A 160 -10.05 1.92 22.60
N ASP A 161 -8.77 1.60 22.50
CA ASP A 161 -8.08 1.54 21.21
C ASP A 161 -8.69 0.48 20.26
N PRO A 162 -8.68 0.73 18.95
CA PRO A 162 -9.17 -0.22 17.97
C PRO A 162 -8.29 -1.49 17.94
N ASN A 163 -8.92 -2.65 17.80
CA ASN A 163 -8.18 -3.90 17.59
C ASN A 163 -7.50 -3.91 16.22
N TRP A 164 -6.34 -4.56 16.16
CA TRP A 164 -5.57 -4.77 14.94
C TRP A 164 -5.26 -6.25 14.74
N ILE A 165 -5.36 -6.73 13.50
CA ILE A 165 -4.67 -7.94 13.06
C ILE A 165 -3.50 -7.50 12.17
N LEU A 166 -2.31 -7.98 12.49
CA LEU A 166 -1.08 -7.74 11.73
C LEU A 166 -0.62 -9.05 11.11
N LEU A 167 -0.41 -9.03 9.79
CA LEU A 167 0.17 -10.14 9.04
C LEU A 167 1.48 -9.65 8.44
N SER A 168 2.60 -10.14 8.96
CA SER A 168 3.94 -9.89 8.42
C SER A 168 4.28 -10.96 7.39
N ILE A 169 4.81 -10.54 6.24
CA ILE A 169 5.15 -11.38 5.08
C ILE A 169 6.66 -11.40 4.91
#